data_AF-A0A1F3KFL8-F1
#
_entry.id   AF-A0A1F3KFL8-F1
#
_cell.length_a   1.000
_cell.length_b   1.000
_cell.length_c   1.000
_cell.angle_alpha   90.00
_cell.angle_beta   90.00
_cell.angle_gamma   90.00
#
_symmetry.space_group_name_H-M   'P 1'
#
loop_
_entity.id
_entity.type
_entity.pdbx_description
1 polymer ?
#
loop_
_entity_poly.entity_id
_entity_poly.type
_entity_poly.pdbx_seq_one_letter_code
_entity_poly.pdbx_strand_id
1 'polypeptide(L)' 'MTLLSHRFRPPKKTDDKKWETVKYLIENGFYYDHVYQKIETNCNGVTSYQNYATYPDNIRDAKEFVEKYKEQARK' A
#
# COMPACT_ATOMS: atom_id res chain seq x y z
N MET A 1 -14.18 13.66 2.79
CA MET A 1 -13.95 13.29 1.38
C MET A 1 -12.58 12.63 1.31
N THR A 2 -12.50 11.39 0.86
CA THR A 2 -11.21 10.67 0.76
C THR A 2 -10.69 10.80 -0.65
N LEU A 3 -9.55 11.45 -0.82
CA LEU A 3 -8.87 11.57 -2.11
C LEU A 3 -7.99 10.34 -2.31
N LEU A 4 -8.20 9.64 -3.43
CA LEU A 4 -7.42 8.46 -3.82
C LEU A 4 -6.66 8.77 -5.11
N SER A 5 -5.50 8.12 -5.25
CA SER A 5 -4.67 8.24 -6.46
C SER A 5 -5.43 7.78 -7.71
N HIS A 6 -5.05 8.28 -8.88
CA HIS A 6 -5.61 7.85 -10.17
C HIS A 6 -5.41 6.35 -10.46
N ARG A 7 -4.48 5.71 -9.74
CA ARG A 7 -4.18 4.27 -9.84
C ARG A 7 -5.14 3.41 -9.02
N PHE A 8 -5.96 4.02 -8.16
CA PHE A 8 -6.99 3.31 -7.43
C PHE A 8 -7.98 2.68 -8.42
N ARG A 9 -8.13 1.36 -8.31
CA ARG A 9 -9.13 0.61 -9.05
C ARG A 9 -10.20 0.17 -8.07
N PRO A 10 -11.39 0.80 -8.06
CA PRO A 10 -12.42 0.45 -7.10
C PRO A 10 -12.86 -1.00 -7.30
N PRO A 11 -12.99 -1.79 -6.22
CA PRO A 11 -13.61 -3.11 -6.28
C PRO A 11 -15.07 -3.02 -6.76
N LYS A 12 -15.63 -4.17 -7.14
CA LYS A 12 -17.08 -4.26 -7.40
C LYS A 12 -17.83 -3.86 -6.13
N LYS A 13 -18.98 -3.20 -6.30
CA LYS A 13 -19.81 -2.76 -5.16
C LYS A 13 -20.21 -3.91 -4.21
N THR A 14 -20.36 -5.11 -4.75
CA THR A 14 -20.77 -6.31 -4.01
C THR A 14 -19.61 -7.06 -3.33
N ASP A 15 -18.37 -6.60 -3.49
CA ASP A 15 -17.19 -7.29 -2.96
C ASP A 15 -16.77 -6.68 -1.62
N ASP A 16 -17.57 -6.97 -0.59
CA ASP A 16 -17.41 -6.38 0.75
C ASP A 16 -16.01 -6.65 1.33
N LYS A 17 -15.45 -7.84 1.10
CA LYS A 17 -14.11 -8.22 1.60
C LYS A 17 -13.00 -7.38 0.97
N LYS A 18 -13.11 -7.04 -0.32
CA LYS A 18 -12.16 -6.12 -0.95
C LYS A 18 -12.34 -4.70 -0.46
N TRP A 19 -13.58 -4.26 -0.22
CA TRP A 19 -13.84 -2.94 0.39
C TRP A 19 -13.29 -2.83 1.81
N GLU A 20 -13.37 -3.88 2.62
CA GLU A 20 -12.72 -3.96 3.93
C GLU A 20 -11.20 -3.79 3.81
N THR A 21 -10.60 -4.42 2.80
CA THR A 21 -9.15 -4.31 2.53
C THR A 21 -8.77 -2.88 2.14
N VAL A 22 -9.51 -2.27 1.21
CA VAL A 22 -9.35 -0.87 0.80
C VAL A 22 -9.45 0.06 2.00
N LYS A 23 -10.47 -0.13 2.83
CA LYS A 23 -10.70 0.68 4.04
C LYS A 23 -9.52 0.56 5.01
N TYR A 24 -9.06 -0.66 5.27
CA TYR A 24 -7.92 -0.90 6.15
C TYR A 24 -6.64 -0.22 5.65
N LEU A 25 -6.34 -0.29 4.35
CA LEU A 25 -5.18 0.36 3.76
C LEU A 25 -5.24 1.89 3.91
N ILE A 26 -6.41 2.49 3.64
CA ILE A 26 -6.63 3.94 3.77
C ILE A 26 -6.47 4.38 5.23
N GLU A 27 -7.07 3.66 6.18
CA GLU A 27 -6.98 3.96 7.62
C GLU A 27 -5.54 3.91 8.15
N ASN A 28 -4.68 3.10 7.52
CA ASN A 28 -3.25 2.99 7.80
C ASN A 28 -2.38 3.92 6.94
N GLY A 29 -2.96 4.88 6.22
CA GLY A 29 -2.20 5.93 5.53
C GLY A 29 -1.80 5.60 4.09
N PHE A 30 -2.33 4.53 3.49
CA PHE A 30 -2.03 4.12 2.11
C PHE A 30 -3.19 4.42 1.16
N TYR A 31 -3.03 5.46 0.33
CA TYR A 31 -4.08 6.00 -0.55
C TYR A 31 -3.92 5.59 -2.03
N TYR A 32 -3.32 4.41 -2.27
CA TYR A 32 -3.00 3.90 -3.61
C TYR A 32 -1.98 4.74 -4.39
N ASP A 33 -1.13 5.48 -3.68
CA ASP A 33 0.03 6.20 -4.24
C ASP A 33 1.27 5.31 -4.33
N HIS A 34 2.32 5.79 -5.00
CA HIS A 34 3.50 4.98 -5.27
C HIS A 34 4.15 4.58 -3.95
N VAL A 35 4.17 3.28 -3.68
CA VAL A 35 4.94 2.69 -2.58
C VAL A 35 6.13 2.02 -3.21
N TYR A 36 7.33 2.40 -2.81
CA TYR A 36 8.56 1.86 -3.36
C TYR A 36 8.95 0.58 -2.62
N GLN A 37 9.24 -0.46 -3.38
CA GLN A 37 9.83 -1.68 -2.86
C GLN A 37 11.29 -1.42 -2.48
N LYS A 38 11.62 -1.58 -1.19
CA LYS A 38 13.01 -1.61 -0.71
C LYS A 38 13.62 -2.94 -1.13
N ILE A 39 14.72 -2.88 -1.89
CA ILE A 39 15.38 -4.08 -2.43
C ILE A 39 16.68 -4.34 -1.68
N GLU A 40 17.54 -3.33 -1.54
CA GLU A 40 18.81 -3.45 -0.82
C GLU A 40 19.24 -2.11 -0.22
N THR A 41 19.78 -2.18 1.00
CA THR A 41 20.60 -1.11 1.58
C THR A 41 22.04 -1.54 1.40
N ASN A 42 22.78 -0.84 0.53
CA ASN A 42 24.20 -1.12 0.34
C ASN A 42 24.98 -0.83 1.64
N CYS A 43 26.20 -1.37 1.75
CA CYS A 43 27.10 -1.21 2.90
C CYS A 43 27.33 0.26 3.34
N ASN A 44 27.07 1.19 2.42
CA ASN A 44 27.20 2.64 2.62
C ASN A 44 25.91 3.32 3.13
N GLY A 45 24.88 2.55 3.49
CA GLY A 45 23.61 3.06 4.01
C GLY A 45 22.65 3.61 2.95
N VAL A 46 22.95 3.46 1.66
CA VAL A 46 22.08 3.93 0.57
C VAL A 46 21.06 2.84 0.23
N THR A 47 19.77 3.13 0.44
CA THR A 47 18.67 2.26 0.04
C THR A 47 18.28 2.51 -1.41
N SER A 48 18.41 1.48 -2.24
CA SER A 48 17.98 1.50 -3.64
C SER A 48 16.52 1.07 -3.76
N TYR A 49 15.73 1.90 -4.45
CA TYR A 49 14.34 1.62 -4.81
C TYR A 49 14.28 1.39 -6.32
N GLN A 50 13.90 0.19 -6.78
CA GLN A 50 13.76 -0.06 -8.23
C GLN A 50 12.32 -0.32 -8.68
N ASN A 51 11.42 -0.78 -7.82
CA ASN A 51 10.07 -1.19 -8.21
C ASN A 51 8.99 -0.60 -7.31
N TYR A 52 7.75 -0.54 -7.82
CA TYR A 52 6.58 -0.18 -7.04
C TYR A 52 5.95 -1.43 -6.43
N ALA A 53 5.57 -1.34 -5.16
CA ALA A 53 4.84 -2.39 -4.47
C ALA A 53 3.41 -2.47 -5.00
N THR A 54 2.95 -3.69 -5.25
CA THR A 54 1.56 -3.97 -5.62
C THR A 54 0.68 -3.90 -4.39
N TYR A 55 -0.44 -3.20 -4.51
CA TYR A 55 -1.44 -3.14 -3.43
C TYR A 55 -2.15 -4.49 -3.28
N PRO A 56 -2.36 -4.96 -2.04
CA PRO A 56 -3.00 -6.23 -1.77
C PRO A 56 -4.52 -6.15 -1.94
N ASP A 57 -5.09 -7.28 -2.36
CA ASP A 57 -6.53 -7.44 -2.60
C ASP A 57 -7.27 -8.13 -1.45
N ASN A 58 -6.56 -8.55 -0.40
CA ASN A 58 -7.13 -9.19 0.77
C ASN A 58 -6.56 -8.63 2.08
N ILE A 59 -7.32 -8.78 3.15
CA ILE A 59 -7.01 -8.17 4.45
C ILE A 59 -5.75 -8.74 5.11
N ARG A 60 -5.40 -10.01 4.85
CA ARG A 60 -4.21 -10.64 5.43
C ARG A 60 -2.96 -10.00 4.84
N ASP A 61 -2.87 -9.96 3.53
CA ASP A 61 -1.74 -9.39 2.82
C ASP A 61 -1.69 -7.86 3.00
N ALA A 62 -2.83 -7.21 3.25
CA ALA A 62 -2.88 -5.79 3.62
C ALA A 62 -2.23 -5.50 4.97
N LYS A 63 -2.40 -6.37 5.98
CA LYS A 63 -1.70 -6.22 7.26
C LYS A 63 -0.19 -6.34 7.08
N GLU A 64 0.26 -7.33 6.31
CA GLU A 64 1.68 -7.50 5.99
C GLU A 64 2.25 -6.31 5.20
N PHE A 65 1.49 -5.80 4.24
CA PHE A 65 1.86 -4.63 3.45
C PHE A 65 2.02 -3.38 4.32
N VAL A 66 1.07 -3.13 5.23
CA VAL A 66 1.12 -1.99 6.14
C VAL A 66 2.37 -2.04 7.00
N GLU A 67 2.67 -3.18 7.63
CA GLU A 67 3.88 -3.30 8.45
C GLU A 67 5.17 -3.16 7.63
N LYS A 68 5.20 -3.76 6.43
CA LYS A 68 6.36 -3.71 5.54
C LYS A 68 6.69 -2.30 5.05
N TYR A 69 5.66 -1.48 4.80
CA TYR A 69 5.81 -0.17 4.16
C TYR A 69 5.41 1.00 5.05
N LYS A 70 5.24 0.80 6.37
CA LYS A 70 4.78 1.84 7.31
C LYS A 70 5.53 3.16 7.24
N GLU A 71 6.83 3.12 6.92
CA GLU A 71 7.66 4.32 6.77
C GLU A 71 7.28 5.19 5.55
N GLN A 72 6.50 4.65 4.61
CA GLN A 72 5.98 5.35 3.45
C GLN A 72 4.49 5.69 3.58
N ALA A 73 3.87 5.37 4.73
CA ALA A 73 2.49 5.75 5.00
C ALA A 73 2.39 7.28 5.14
N ARG A 74 1.25 7.86 4.72
CA ARG A 74 1.00 9.30 4.85
C ARG A 74 0.60 9.76 6.26
N LYS A 75 0.54 8.85 7.22
CA LYS A 75 0.01 9.08 8.57
C LYS A 75 1.15 9.08 9.59
#